data_AF-E6LME8-F1
#
_entry.id   AF-E6LME8-F1
#
_cell.length_a   1.000
_cell.length_b   1.000
_cell.length_c   1.000
_cell.angle_alpha   90.00
_cell.angle_beta   90.00
_cell.angle_gamma   90.00
#
_symmetry.space_group_name_H-M   'P 1'
#
loop_
_entity.id
_entity.type
_entity.pdbx_description
1 polymer ?
#
loop_
_entity_poly.entity_id
_entity_poly.type
_entity_poly.pdbx_seq_one_letter_code
_entity_poly.pdbx_strand_id
1 'polypeptide(L)' 'MKNCHKGEPVYLTKNGRGGFVVMDIEDYERGHAEKKLLMKLQEAEEVVKDCEGWLNLDELKAPVEE' A
#
# COMPACT_ATOMS: atom_id res chain seq x y z
N MET A 1 -20.93 0.21 -23.64
CA MET A 1 -20.45 1.45 -23.01
C MET A 1 -19.51 2.14 -23.99
N LYS A 2 -19.76 3.40 -24.38
CA LYS A 2 -18.98 4.08 -25.45
C LYS A 2 -17.72 4.81 -24.94
N ASN A 3 -17.60 5.04 -23.63
CA ASN A 3 -16.49 5.77 -22.99
C ASN A 3 -15.79 4.93 -21.91
N CYS A 4 -15.67 3.62 -22.13
CA CYS A 4 -14.94 2.74 -21.21
C CYS A 4 -13.71 2.20 -21.91
N HIS A 5 -12.54 2.52 -21.38
CA HIS A 5 -11.27 1.99 -21.83
C HIS A 5 -10.90 0.78 -20.97
N LYS A 6 -10.34 -0.25 -21.60
CA LYS A 6 -9.91 -1.46 -20.88
C LYS A 6 -8.78 -1.08 -19.92
N GLY A 7 -8.90 -1.47 -18.66
CA GLY A 7 -7.91 -1.19 -17.61
C GLY A 7 -8.09 0.17 -16.91
N GLU A 8 -9.07 0.98 -17.30
CA GLU A 8 -9.36 2.25 -16.60
C GLU A 8 -10.53 2.10 -15.62
N PRO A 9 -10.46 2.71 -14.42
CA PRO A 9 -11.55 2.70 -13.46
C PRO A 9 -12.76 3.50 -13.96
N VAL A 10 -13.95 2.98 -13.70
CA VAL A 10 -15.23 3.66 -14.00
C VAL A 10 -15.79 4.26 -12.72
N TYR A 11 -16.05 5.57 -12.74
CA TYR A 11 -16.58 6.32 -11.60
C TYR A 11 -18.10 6.45 -11.71
N LEU A 12 -18.82 6.00 -10.68
CA LEU A 12 -20.28 6.10 -10.59
C LEU A 12 -20.66 7.25 -9.67
N THR A 13 -21.49 8.16 -10.20
CA THR A 13 -22.00 9.32 -9.48
C THR A 13 -23.51 9.19 -9.27
N LYS A 14 -24.00 9.71 -8.13
CA LYS A 14 -25.42 9.89 -7.85
C LYS A 14 -25.66 11.39 -7.68
N ASN A 15 -26.48 11.98 -8.54
CA ASN A 15 -26.79 13.42 -8.55
C ASN A 15 -25.53 14.31 -8.62
N GLY A 16 -24.57 13.96 -9.47
CA GLY A 16 -23.31 14.71 -9.63
C GLY A 16 -22.30 14.53 -8.50
N ARG A 17 -22.61 13.75 -7.46
CA ARG A 17 -21.68 13.39 -6.39
C ARG A 17 -21.13 11.99 -6.61
N GLY A 18 -19.81 11.85 -6.63
CA GLY A 18 -19.15 10.54 -6.67
C GLY A 18 -19.52 9.69 -5.46
N GLY A 19 -19.70 8.39 -5.68
CA GLY A 19 -20.00 7.45 -4.60
C GLY A 19 -19.27 6.11 -4.73
N PHE A 20 -19.05 5.63 -5.96
CA PHE A 20 -18.44 4.33 -6.19
C PHE A 20 -17.45 4.37 -7.35
N VAL A 21 -16.51 3.43 -7.34
CA VAL A 21 -15.55 3.17 -8.40
C VAL A 21 -15.60 1.68 -8.71
N VAL A 22 -15.65 1.33 -9.99
CA VAL A 22 -15.55 -0.05 -10.49
C VAL A 22 -14.22 -0.16 -11.24
N MET A 23 -13.38 -1.09 -10.83
CA MET A 23 -12.07 -1.36 -11.43
C MET A 23 -11.77 -2.86 -11.38
N ASP A 24 -10.73 -3.28 -12.07
CA ASP A 24 -10.27 -4.67 -11.99
C ASP A 24 -9.82 -5.00 -10.56
N ILE A 25 -10.17 -6.20 -10.07
CA ILE A 25 -9.86 -6.61 -8.72
C ILE A 25 -8.35 -6.78 -8.52
N GLU A 26 -7.63 -7.25 -9.53
CA GLU A 26 -6.17 -7.42 -9.47
C GLU A 26 -5.47 -6.05 -9.37
N ASP A 27 -6.00 -5.04 -10.07
CA ASP A 27 -5.49 -3.67 -10.02
C ASP A 27 -5.73 -3.03 -8.65
N TYR A 28 -6.91 -3.26 -8.07
CA TYR A 28 -7.25 -2.81 -6.72
C TYR A 28 -6.32 -3.43 -5.66
N GLU A 29 -6.14 -4.76 -5.71
CA GLU A 29 -5.30 -5.49 -4.76
C GLU A 29 -3.84 -5.09 -4.86
N ARG A 30 -3.33 -4.93 -6.09
CA ARG A 30 -1.97 -4.47 -6.32
C ARG A 30 -1.72 -3.07 -5.74
N GLY A 31 -2.62 -2.12 -5.99
CA GLY A 31 -2.51 -0.76 -5.44
C GLY A 31 -2.59 -0.75 -3.91
N HIS A 32 -3.41 -1.62 -3.31
CA HIS A 32 -3.47 -1.78 -1.86
C HIS A 32 -2.16 -2.34 -1.28
N ALA A 33 -1.60 -3.38 -1.91
CA ALA A 33 -0.33 -3.98 -1.52
C ALA A 33 0.83 -2.99 -1.63
N GLU A 34 0.90 -2.23 -2.72
CA GLU A 34 1.90 -1.17 -2.93
C GLU A 34 1.81 -0.09 -1.84
N LYS A 35 0.60 0.41 -1.56
CA LYS A 35 0.39 1.38 -0.47
C LYS A 35 0.85 0.85 0.88
N LYS A 36 0.53 -0.42 1.19
CA LYS A 36 0.93 -1.06 2.44
C LYS A 36 2.45 -1.21 2.54
N LEU A 37 3.12 -1.54 1.45
CA LEU A 37 4.58 -1.63 1.39
C LEU A 37 5.22 -0.26 1.63
N LEU A 38 4.75 0.78 0.93
CA LEU A 38 5.26 2.15 1.09
C LEU A 38 5.10 2.68 2.52
N MET A 39 3.97 2.39 3.17
CA MET A 39 3.75 2.75 4.57
C MET A 39 4.80 2.13 5.50
N LYS A 40 5.07 0.82 5.36
CA LYS A 40 6.08 0.14 6.16
C LYS A 40 7.50 0.63 5.91
N LEU A 41 7.81 0.97 4.66
CA LEU A 41 9.11 1.55 4.31
C LEU A 41 9.29 2.91 4.97
N GLN A 42 8.26 3.76 4.91
CA GLN A 42 8.28 5.07 5.57
C GLN A 42 8.42 4.94 7.10
N GLU A 43 7.72 4.00 7.72
CA GLU A 43 7.86 3.71 9.16
C GLU A 43 9.32 3.31 9.49
N ALA A 44 9.92 2.42 8.70
CA ALA A 44 11.31 2.01 8.89
C ALA A 44 12.30 3.18 8.66
N GLU A 45 12.07 4.02 7.65
CA GLU A 45 12.88 5.20 7.37
C GLU A 45 12.87 6.21 8.54
N GLU A 46 11.71 6.48 9.13
CA GLU A 46 11.62 7.38 10.29
C GLU A 46 12.30 6.78 11.54
N VAL A 47 12.20 5.45 11.75
CA VAL A 47 12.90 4.77 12.86
C VAL A 47 14.42 4.83 12.71
N VAL A 48 14.91 4.75 11.47
CA VAL A 48 16.34 4.72 11.16
C VAL A 48 16.98 6.12 11.14
N LYS A 49 16.18 7.18 11.00
CA LYS A 49 16.63 8.57 10.83
C LYS A 49 17.62 9.06 11.88
N ASP A 50 17.44 8.64 13.13
CA ASP A 50 18.31 9.02 14.26
C ASP A 50 19.48 8.04 14.47
N CYS A 51 19.65 7.06 13.57
CA CYS A 51 20.66 5.99 13.63
C CYS A 51 20.53 5.01 14.81
N GLU A 52 19.50 5.14 15.65
CA GLU A 52 19.25 4.30 16.84
C GLU A 52 18.36 3.06 16.57
N GLY A 53 17.89 2.86 15.34
CA GLY A 53 16.93 1.81 14.98
C GLY A 53 17.50 0.56 14.30
N TRP A 54 18.81 0.48 14.06
CA TRP A 54 19.42 -0.68 13.40
C TRP A 54 19.76 -1.77 14.40
N LEU A 55 19.44 -3.03 14.04
CA LEU A 55 19.87 -4.19 14.79
C LEU A 55 21.01 -4.89 14.04
N ASN A 56 22.02 -5.35 14.79
CA ASN A 56 23.02 -6.26 14.25
C ASN A 56 22.50 -7.72 14.26
N LEU A 57 23.27 -8.63 13.65
CA LEU A 57 22.84 -10.02 13.46
C LEU A 57 22.62 -10.77 14.79
N ASP A 58 23.38 -10.44 15.83
CA ASP A 58 23.29 -11.12 17.12
C ASP A 58 22.07 -10.60 17.91
N GLU A 59 21.81 -9.30 17.87
CA GLU A 59 20.59 -8.68 18.45
C GLU A 59 19.31 -9.18 17.77
N LEU A 60 19.36 -9.44 16.45
CA LEU A 60 18.22 -9.96 15.69
C LEU A 60 17.90 -11.42 16.01
N LYS A 61 18.90 -12.25 16.32
CA LYS A 61 18.72 -13.69 16.59
C LYS A 61 18.16 -13.97 17.98
N ALA A 62 18.52 -13.16 18.97
CA ALA A 62 18.09 -13.34 20.36
C ALA A 62 16.57 -13.59 20.55
N PRO A 63 15.64 -12.84 19.91
CA PRO A 63 14.21 -13.07 20.07
C PRO A 63 13.64 -14.23 19.21
N VAL A 64 14.42 -14.83 18.31
CA VAL A 64 13.96 -15.92 17.41
C VAL A 64 14.30 -17.30 17.97
N GLU A 65 15.19 -17.37 18.96
CA GLU A 65 15.65 -18.62 19.59
C GLU A 65 14.80 -19.04 20.82
N GLU A 66 13.76 -18.28 21.19
CA GLU A 66 12.69 -18.66 22.15
C GLU A 66 11.43 -19.19 21.43
#